data_AF-X1D0G2-F1
#
_entry.id   AF-X1D0G2-F1
#
_cell.length_a   1.000
_cell.length_b   1.000
_cell.length_c   1.000
_cell.angle_alpha   90.00
_cell.angle_beta   90.00
_cell.angle_gamma   90.00
#
_symmetry.space_group_name_H-M   'P 1'
#
loop_
_entity.id
_entity.type
_entity.pdbx_description
1 polymer ?
#
loop_
_entity_poly.entity_id
_entity_poly.type
_entity_poly.pdbx_seq_one_letter_code
_entity_poly.pdbx_strand_id
1 'polypeptide(L)' 'MLKKINVLLLAGGKSKISMRKFTGKENKALIEIGPHRKPMILYIIESLKKSKYTDKIVVAGPE' A
#
# COMPACT_ATOMS: atom_id res chain seq x y z
N MET A 1 -19.26 -18.75 -11.94
CA MET A 1 -18.68 -18.21 -10.70
C MET A 1 -17.38 -17.49 -11.07
N LEU A 2 -17.25 -16.19 -10.80
CA LEU A 2 -16.02 -15.46 -11.16
C LEU A 2 -14.88 -15.92 -10.24
N LYS A 3 -13.76 -16.36 -10.83
CA LYS A 3 -12.58 -16.87 -10.10
C LYS A 3 -11.98 -15.71 -9.29
N LYS A 4 -11.88 -15.88 -7.98
CA LYS A 4 -11.16 -14.92 -7.14
C LYS A 4 -9.66 -15.00 -7.38
N ILE A 5 -8.96 -13.90 -7.15
CA ILE A 5 -7.55 -13.68 -7.48
C ILE A 5 -6.80 -13.34 -6.19
N ASN A 6 -5.64 -13.97 -6.00
CA ASN A 6 -4.70 -13.59 -4.95
C ASN A 6 -3.87 -12.39 -5.41
N VAL A 7 -3.66 -11.43 -4.51
CA VAL A 7 -2.94 -10.19 -4.80
C VAL A 7 -1.66 -10.15 -3.99
N LEU A 8 -0.55 -9.88 -4.68
CA LEU A 8 0.74 -9.55 -4.08
C LEU A 8 1.01 -8.05 -4.24
N LEU A 9 1.15 -7.33 -3.13
CA LEU A 9 1.52 -5.92 -3.09
C LEU A 9 3.02 -5.78 -2.81
N LEU A 10 3.75 -5.24 -3.79
CA LEU A 10 5.18 -4.96 -3.67
C LEU A 10 5.40 -3.54 -3.11
N ALA A 11 5.58 -3.45 -1.80
CA ALA A 11 5.67 -2.21 -1.04
C ALA A 11 7.07 -1.90 -0.48
N GLY A 12 8.09 -2.69 -0.85
CA GLY A 12 9.46 -2.54 -0.37
C GLY A 12 10.25 -1.32 -0.90
N GLY A 13 9.67 -0.53 -1.81
CA GLY A 13 10.37 0.59 -2.44
C GLY A 13 10.76 1.71 -1.45
N LYS A 14 12.06 1.99 -1.35
CA LYS A 14 12.58 3.12 -0.56
C LYS A 14 12.24 4.47 -1.20
N SER A 15 11.99 5.46 -0.36
CA SER A 15 11.79 6.85 -0.71
C SER A 15 13.09 7.47 -1.20
N LYS A 16 13.00 8.38 -2.19
CA LYS A 16 14.13 9.24 -2.56
C LYS A 16 14.48 10.16 -1.38
N ILE A 17 15.72 10.64 -1.32
CA ILE A 17 16.19 11.54 -0.24
C ILE A 17 15.29 12.77 -0.10
N SER A 18 14.92 13.41 -1.21
CA SER A 18 14.03 14.57 -1.22
C SER A 18 12.65 14.25 -0.61
N MET A 19 12.07 13.12 -0.99
CA MET A 19 10.79 12.67 -0.44
C MET A 19 10.90 12.31 1.04
N ARG A 20 11.97 11.65 1.46
CA ARG A 20 12.21 11.32 2.88
C ARG A 20 12.35 12.58 3.74
N LYS A 21 13.01 13.63 3.23
CA LYS A 21 13.11 14.93 3.92
C LYS A 21 11.73 15.59 4.12
N PHE A 22 10.83 15.41 3.16
CA PHE A 22 9.48 15.98 3.23
C PHE A 22 8.51 15.15 4.07
N THR A 23 8.54 13.82 3.94
CA THR A 23 7.54 12.93 4.56
C THR A 23 8.02 12.28 5.86
N GLY A 24 9.32 12.25 6.11
CA GLY A 24 9.93 11.51 7.21
C GLY A 24 9.91 9.98 7.05
N LYS A 25 9.36 9.43 5.95
CA LYS A 25 9.19 7.99 5.76
C LYS A 25 10.27 7.40 4.86
N GLU A 26 10.93 6.33 5.32
CA GLU A 26 11.93 5.62 4.52
C GLU A 26 11.33 4.86 3.34
N ASN A 27 10.09 4.35 3.46
CA ASN A 27 9.42 3.59 2.41
C ASN A 27 8.27 4.39 1.79
N LYS A 28 8.14 4.31 0.46
CA LYS A 28 7.12 5.06 -0.29
C LYS A 28 5.69 4.66 0.10
N ALA A 29 5.50 3.37 0.37
CA ALA A 29 4.21 2.80 0.73
C ALA A 29 3.66 3.34 2.07
N LEU A 30 4.55 3.79 2.96
CA LEU A 30 4.21 4.33 4.28
C LEU A 30 3.99 5.85 4.27
N ILE A 31 4.15 6.51 3.12
CA ILE A 31 3.85 7.93 2.98
C ILE A 31 2.37 8.15 3.25
N GLU A 32 2.07 9.04 4.19
CA GLU A 32 0.71 9.41 4.55
C GLU A 32 0.13 10.35 3.48
N ILE A 33 -1.08 10.03 3.01
CA ILE A 33 -1.79 10.82 1.99
C ILE A 33 -3.22 11.12 2.44
N GLY A 34 -3.80 12.17 1.86
CA GLY A 34 -5.17 12.59 2.12
C GLY A 34 -5.39 13.28 3.48
N PRO A 35 -6.62 13.78 3.71
CA PRO A 35 -6.95 14.57 4.90
C PRO A 35 -6.82 13.77 6.21
N HIS A 36 -6.96 12.44 6.14
CA HIS A 36 -6.85 11.55 7.31
C HIS A 36 -5.42 11.07 7.59
N ARG A 37 -4.41 11.59 6.86
CA ARG A 37 -2.98 11.24 7.01
C ARG A 37 -2.75 9.74 7.10
N LYS A 38 -3.39 8.98 6.22
CA LYS A 38 -3.33 7.52 6.24
C LYS A 38 -2.21 7.04 5.30
N PRO A 39 -1.41 6.03 5.68
CA PRO A 39 -0.42 5.44 4.78
C PRO A 39 -1.03 5.03 3.44
N MET A 40 -0.36 5.41 2.35
CA MET A 40 -0.79 5.15 0.97
C MET A 40 -1.19 3.69 0.75
N ILE A 41 -0.42 2.74 1.29
CA ILE A 41 -0.69 1.31 1.12
C ILE A 41 -2.04 0.88 1.68
N LEU A 42 -2.53 1.52 2.75
CA LEU A 42 -3.81 1.16 3.34
C LEU A 42 -4.99 1.57 2.46
N TYR A 43 -4.86 2.59 1.62
CA TYR A 43 -5.88 2.92 0.62
C TYR A 43 -6.00 1.81 -0.44
N ILE A 44 -4.86 1.26 -0.86
CA ILE A 44 -4.82 0.15 -1.82
C ILE A 44 -5.42 -1.11 -1.22
N ILE A 45 -5.02 -1.47 0.01
CA ILE A 45 -5.56 -2.64 0.73
C ILE A 45 -7.07 -2.52 0.90
N GLU A 46 -7.59 -1.35 1.29
CA GLU A 46 -9.04 -1.16 1.41
C GLU A 46 -9.78 -1.27 0.09
N SER A 47 -9.19 -0.75 -0.99
CA SER A 47 -9.76 -0.86 -2.32
C SER A 47 -9.84 -2.31 -2.79
N LEU A 48 -8.79 -3.08 -2.51
CA LEU A 48 -8.74 -4.52 -2.81
C LEU A 48 -9.72 -5.33 -1.96
N LYS A 49 -9.89 -4.98 -0.68
CA LYS A 49 -10.87 -5.62 0.22
C LYS A 49 -12.32 -5.40 -0.23
N LYS A 50 -12.63 -4.26 -0.87
CA LYS A 50 -13.96 -3.97 -1.42
C LYS A 50 -14.28 -4.74 -2.70
N SER A 51 -13.26 -5.28 -3.38
CA SER A 51 -13.46 -6.03 -4.61
C SER A 51 -13.96 -7.45 -4.32
N LYS A 52 -15.07 -7.84 -4.98
CA LYS A 52 -15.58 -9.22 -4.97
C LYS A 52 -14.66 -10.24 -5.63
N TYR A 53 -13.60 -9.76 -6.30
CA TYR A 53 -12.64 -10.59 -7.03
C TYR A 53 -11.37 -10.89 -6.24
N THR A 54 -11.12 -10.22 -5.11
CA THR A 54 -9.93 -10.47 -4.30
C THR A 54 -10.18 -11.64 -3.34
N ASP A 55 -9.25 -12.59 -3.27
CA ASP A 55 -9.26 -13.66 -2.25
C ASP A 55 -8.34 -13.31 -1.08
N LYS A 56 -7.02 -13.35 -1.33
CA LYS A 56 -5.98 -13.01 -0.35
C LYS A 56 -5.18 -11.80 -0.80
N ILE A 57 -4.70 -11.03 0.17
CA ILE A 57 -3.77 -9.93 -0.05
C ILE A 57 -2.51 -10.25 0.74
N VAL A 58 -1.38 -10.40 0.04
CA VAL A 58 -0.04 -10.53 0.62
C VAL A 58 0.70 -9.24 0.37
N VAL A 59 1.33 -8.69 1.39
CA VAL A 59 2.15 -7.48 1.28
C VAL A 59 3.60 -7.87 1.48
N ALA A 60 4.46 -7.53 0.53
CA ALA A 60 5.90 -7.66 0.64
C ALA A 60 6.51 -6.25 0.75
N GLY A 61 6.91 -5.87 1.96
CA GLY A 61 7.37 -4.52 2.26
C GLY A 61 7.81 -4.36 3.72
N PRO A 62 8.08 -3.11 4.14
CA PRO A 62 8.40 -2.82 5.54
C PRO A 62 7.22 -3.16 6.46
N GLU A 63 7.53 -3.51 7.71
CA GLU A 63 6.55 -3.63 8.81
C GLU A 63 5.98 -2.27 9.22
#